data_AF-A0A520I4Y8-F1
#
_entry.id   AF-A0A520I4Y8-F1
#
_cell.length_a   1.000
_cell.length_b   1.000
_cell.length_c   1.000
_cell.angle_alpha   90.00
_cell.angle_beta   90.00
_cell.angle_gamma   90.00
#
_symmetry.space_group_name_H-M   'P 1'
#
loop_
_entity.id
_entity.type
_entity.pdbx_description
1 polymer ?
#
loop_
_entity_poly.entity_id
_entity_poly.type
_entity_poly.pdbx_seq_one_letter_code
_entity_poly.pdbx_strand_id
1 'polypeptide(L)'
;MTDTPDSATPYTYAQAGVSIAAGNALVRAIAPLARSTRRPGADADLGGFGGLFDLKAAGFVDPLLVAANDGVGTKLKLAIEWNRHDGVGIDLVAMCVNDLIVQGAEPLFFLDYYA
;
A
#
# COMPACT_ATOMS: atom_id res chain seq x y z
N MET A 1 -28.42 49.10 8.93
CA MET A 1 -28.56 47.65 8.75
C MET A 1 -27.37 47.22 7.91
N THR A 2 -26.24 46.96 8.56
CA THR A 2 -24.97 46.64 7.91
C THR A 2 -24.79 45.14 7.99
N ASP A 3 -25.04 44.45 6.88
CA ASP A 3 -24.68 43.04 6.70
C ASP A 3 -23.18 42.90 6.87
N THR A 4 -22.78 42.13 7.88
CA THR A 4 -21.39 41.71 8.04
C THR A 4 -21.26 40.44 7.20
N PRO A 5 -20.32 40.34 6.25
CA PRO A 5 -20.17 39.13 5.46
C PRO A 5 -19.73 38.02 6.41
N ASP A 6 -20.56 36.98 6.50
CA ASP A 6 -20.28 35.78 7.27
C ASP A 6 -18.96 35.20 6.75
N SER A 7 -17.91 35.22 7.57
CA SER A 7 -16.59 34.74 7.19
C SER A 7 -16.63 33.22 7.13
N ALA A 8 -17.11 32.69 5.99
CA ALA A 8 -17.12 31.26 5.71
C ALA A 8 -15.68 30.74 5.81
N THR A 9 -15.41 30.00 6.89
CA THR A 9 -14.12 29.34 7.11
C THR A 9 -13.79 28.50 5.87
N PRO A 10 -12.65 28.71 5.21
CA PRO A 10 -12.33 27.98 3.98
C PRO A 10 -12.22 26.48 4.27
N TYR A 11 -12.90 25.65 3.47
CA TYR A 11 -12.83 24.20 3.57
C TYR A 11 -11.38 23.74 3.38
N THR A 12 -10.82 23.11 4.41
CA THR A 12 -9.47 22.53 4.36
C THR A 12 -9.54 21.05 3.97
N TYR A 13 -8.49 20.55 3.32
CA TYR A 13 -8.34 19.13 2.98
C TYR A 13 -8.45 18.22 4.23
N ALA A 14 -8.01 18.73 5.39
CA ALA A 14 -8.14 18.06 6.68
C ALA A 14 -9.59 17.94 7.17
N GLN A 15 -10.45 18.95 6.93
CA GLN A 15 -11.88 18.87 7.25
C GLN A 15 -12.64 17.85 6.40
N ALA A 16 -12.12 17.47 5.23
CA ALA A 16 -12.60 16.35 4.44
C ALA A 16 -12.12 14.97 4.96
N GLY A 17 -11.43 14.93 6.11
CA GLY A 17 -10.92 13.70 6.74
C GLY A 17 -9.51 13.31 6.31
N VAL A 18 -8.84 14.11 5.46
CA VAL A 18 -7.52 13.77 4.93
C VAL A 18 -6.40 14.42 5.76
N SER A 19 -5.70 13.62 6.56
CA SER A 19 -4.52 14.07 7.30
C SER A 19 -3.23 13.73 6.57
N ILE A 20 -2.67 14.71 5.85
CA ILE A 20 -1.36 14.62 5.20
C ILE A 20 -0.27 14.29 6.24
N ALA A 21 -0.38 14.86 7.43
CA ALA A 21 0.57 14.62 8.52
C ALA A 21 0.54 13.15 8.98
N ALA A 22 -0.65 12.56 9.12
CA ALA A 22 -0.80 11.15 9.48
C ALA A 22 -0.27 10.22 8.38
N GLY A 23 -0.60 10.51 7.11
CA GLY A 23 -0.05 9.77 5.97
C GLY A 23 1.48 9.79 5.94
N ASN A 24 2.08 10.98 6.09
CA ASN A 24 3.54 11.12 6.13
C ASN A 24 4.17 10.45 7.36
N ALA A 25 3.49 10.44 8.51
CA ALA A 25 3.96 9.74 9.70
C ALA A 25 3.96 8.22 9.50
N LEU A 26 2.90 7.68 8.90
CA LEU A 26 2.82 6.27 8.54
C LEU A 26 3.93 5.89 7.56
N VAL A 27 4.09 6.63 6.46
CA VAL A 27 5.15 6.40 5.46
C VAL A 27 6.53 6.35 6.13
N ARG A 28 6.84 7.30 7.02
CA ARG A 28 8.12 7.30 7.75
C ARG A 28 8.29 6.08 8.65
N ALA A 29 7.22 5.63 9.30
CA ALA A 29 7.25 4.46 10.18
C ALA A 29 7.48 3.15 9.41
N ILE A 30 6.85 3.00 8.24
CA ILE A 30 6.92 1.75 7.46
C ILE A 30 8.07 1.74 6.44
N ALA A 31 8.66 2.87 6.08
CA ALA A 31 9.74 2.95 5.08
C ALA A 31 10.91 1.99 5.34
N PRO A 32 11.40 1.79 6.58
CA PRO A 32 12.45 0.79 6.84
C PRO A 32 11.99 -0.65 6.58
N LEU A 33 10.72 -0.95 6.85
CA LEU A 33 10.12 -2.27 6.61
C LEU A 33 9.94 -2.51 5.11
N ALA A 34 9.44 -1.54 4.36
CA ALA A 34 9.35 -1.63 2.90
C ALA A 34 10.74 -1.80 2.28
N ARG A 35 11.74 -1.02 2.70
CA ARG A 35 13.12 -1.14 2.20
C ARG A 35 13.73 -2.53 2.48
N SER A 36 13.26 -3.24 3.50
CA SER A 36 13.73 -4.61 3.79
C SER A 36 13.31 -5.63 2.73
N THR A 37 12.33 -5.31 1.87
CA THR A 37 11.86 -6.16 0.76
C THR A 37 12.53 -5.85 -0.57
N ARG A 38 13.51 -4.92 -0.59
CA ARG A 38 14.25 -4.55 -1.80
C ARG A 38 14.86 -5.76 -2.51
N ARG A 39 14.93 -5.68 -3.84
CA ARG A 39 15.51 -6.72 -4.70
C ARG A 39 16.06 -6.11 -5.99
N PRO A 40 16.84 -6.84 -6.80
CA PRO A 40 17.18 -6.39 -8.14
C PRO A 40 15.91 -5.97 -8.90
N GLY A 41 15.95 -4.76 -9.46
CA GLY A 41 14.81 -4.12 -10.11
C GLY A 41 14.08 -3.07 -9.27
N ALA A 42 14.16 -3.10 -7.92
CA ALA A 42 13.49 -2.11 -7.07
C ALA A 42 14.11 -1.96 -5.67
N ASP A 43 14.41 -0.71 -5.29
CA ASP A 43 14.94 -0.37 -3.95
C ASP A 43 13.86 -0.29 -2.85
N ALA A 44 12.58 -0.36 -3.23
CA ALA A 44 11.42 -0.27 -2.34
C ALA A 44 11.39 1.03 -1.49
N ASP A 45 11.82 2.14 -2.08
CA ASP A 45 11.76 3.46 -1.45
C ASP A 45 10.35 4.07 -1.51
N LEU A 46 9.88 4.57 -0.37
CA LEU A 46 8.57 5.23 -0.24
C LEU A 46 8.70 6.75 -0.28
N GLY A 47 7.70 7.44 -0.85
CA GLY A 47 7.62 8.91 -0.88
C GLY A 47 7.50 9.54 -2.28
N GLY A 48 7.57 8.73 -3.34
CA GLY A 48 7.27 9.14 -4.72
C GLY A 48 5.79 8.98 -5.10
N PHE A 49 5.41 9.43 -6.29
CA PHE A 49 4.04 9.27 -6.84
C PHE A 49 3.70 7.81 -7.17
N GLY A 50 4.72 6.98 -7.45
CA GLY A 50 4.55 5.56 -7.74
C GLY A 50 5.83 4.78 -7.50
N GLY A 51 5.68 3.46 -7.28
CA GLY A 51 6.79 2.53 -7.25
C GLY A 51 7.22 2.14 -8.67
N LEU A 52 8.51 1.87 -8.86
CA LEU A 52 9.08 1.43 -10.13
C LEU A 52 9.72 0.06 -9.95
N PHE A 53 9.66 -0.77 -11.01
CA PHE A 53 10.36 -2.05 -11.08
C PHE A 53 11.04 -2.21 -12.43
N ASP A 54 12.36 -2.27 -12.45
CA ASP A 54 13.16 -2.50 -13.65
C ASP A 54 13.35 -4.01 -13.89
N LEU A 55 12.59 -4.54 -14.85
CA LEU A 55 12.64 -5.94 -15.27
C LEU A 55 14.00 -6.33 -15.85
N LYS A 56 14.67 -5.40 -16.54
CA LYS A 56 15.99 -5.66 -17.14
C LYS A 56 17.05 -5.76 -16.05
N ALA A 57 17.03 -4.85 -15.07
CA ALA A 57 17.93 -4.92 -13.92
C ALA A 57 17.67 -6.15 -13.04
N ALA A 58 16.44 -6.69 -13.05
CA ALA A 58 16.09 -7.95 -12.41
C ALA A 58 16.50 -9.20 -13.22
N GLY A 59 17.01 -9.04 -14.44
CA GLY A 59 17.54 -10.13 -15.27
C GLY A 59 16.54 -10.80 -16.22
N PHE A 60 15.33 -10.24 -16.38
CA PHE A 60 14.33 -10.80 -17.29
C PHE A 60 14.61 -10.43 -18.75
N VAL A 61 14.34 -11.38 -19.65
CA VAL A 61 14.39 -11.21 -21.11
C VAL A 61 13.04 -11.60 -21.67
N ASP A 62 12.38 -10.65 -22.35
CA ASP A 62 11.04 -10.82 -22.93
C ASP A 62 9.98 -11.41 -21.96
N PRO A 63 9.76 -10.78 -20.78
CA PRO A 63 8.85 -11.32 -19.78
C PRO A 63 7.38 -11.08 -20.12
N LEU A 64 6.52 -12.02 -19.71
CA LEU A 64 5.09 -11.78 -19.51
C LEU A 64 4.83 -11.40 -18.06
N LEU A 65 3.93 -10.44 -17.85
CA LEU A 65 3.54 -10.01 -16.50
C LEU A 65 2.20 -10.65 -16.11
N VAL A 66 2.19 -11.25 -14.92
CA VAL A 66 0.98 -11.74 -14.26
C VAL A 66 0.74 -10.85 -13.04
N ALA A 67 -0.48 -10.31 -12.94
CA ALA A 67 -0.89 -9.48 -11.82
C ALA A 67 -2.11 -10.11 -11.14
N ALA A 68 -2.15 -10.00 -9.81
CA ALA A 68 -3.26 -10.46 -8.98
C ALA A 68 -3.56 -9.40 -7.92
N ASN A 69 -4.81 -9.34 -7.51
CA ASN A 69 -5.28 -8.48 -6.43
C ASN A 69 -6.30 -9.24 -5.61
N ASP A 70 -6.11 -9.29 -4.30
CA ASP A 70 -7.03 -9.95 -3.37
C ASP A 70 -7.05 -9.22 -2.03
N GLY A 71 -8.01 -9.57 -1.18
CA GLY A 71 -8.14 -9.08 0.19
C GLY A 71 -8.11 -10.21 1.21
N VAL A 72 -7.88 -9.85 2.47
CA VAL A 72 -7.96 -10.81 3.59
C VAL A 72 -9.40 -11.30 3.83
N GLY A 73 -10.39 -10.52 3.39
CA GLY A 73 -11.80 -10.83 3.53
C GLY A 73 -12.30 -10.76 4.98
N THR A 74 -13.32 -11.56 5.30
CA THR A 74 -14.03 -11.50 6.59
C THR A 74 -13.18 -11.93 7.79
N LYS A 75 -12.01 -12.53 7.58
CA LYS A 75 -11.03 -12.81 8.65
C LYS A 75 -10.61 -11.53 9.39
N LEU A 76 -10.65 -10.37 8.71
CA LEU A 76 -10.41 -9.06 9.35
C LEU A 76 -11.37 -8.77 10.50
N LYS A 77 -12.63 -9.25 10.44
CA LYS A 77 -13.60 -9.05 11.53
C LYS A 77 -13.10 -9.67 12.83
N LEU A 78 -12.53 -10.87 12.77
CA LEU A 78 -11.95 -11.57 13.91
C LEU A 78 -10.70 -10.86 14.45
N ALA A 79 -9.83 -10.39 13.54
CA ALA A 79 -8.63 -9.63 13.92
C ALA A 79 -8.99 -8.33 14.66
N ILE A 80 -10.02 -7.63 14.21
CA ILE A 80 -10.54 -6.41 14.85
C ILE A 80 -11.19 -6.74 16.19
N GLU A 81 -12.09 -7.72 16.24
CA GLU A 81 -12.82 -8.10 17.46
C GLU A 81 -11.89 -8.51 18.60
N TRP A 82 -10.79 -9.21 18.29
CA TRP A 82 -9.80 -9.63 19.28
C TRP A 82 -8.62 -8.67 19.44
N ASN A 83 -8.61 -7.53 18.74
CA ASN A 83 -7.50 -6.57 18.74
C ASN A 83 -6.14 -7.23 18.46
N ARG A 84 -6.11 -8.14 17.47
CA ARG A 84 -4.93 -8.91 17.06
C ARG A 84 -4.75 -8.81 15.55
N HIS A 85 -3.91 -7.86 15.15
CA HIS A 85 -3.64 -7.56 13.74
C HIS A 85 -2.38 -8.26 13.21
N ASP A 86 -1.57 -8.83 14.10
CA ASP A 86 -0.37 -9.59 13.75
C ASP A 86 -0.72 -10.74 12.79
N GLY A 87 -0.02 -10.81 11.66
CA GLY A 87 -0.20 -11.85 10.65
C GLY A 87 -1.24 -11.54 9.56
N VAL A 88 -2.13 -10.57 9.75
CA VAL A 88 -3.12 -10.17 8.72
C VAL A 88 -2.44 -9.72 7.42
N GLY A 89 -1.34 -8.98 7.52
CA GLY A 89 -0.55 -8.60 6.34
C GLY A 89 0.10 -9.79 5.63
N ILE A 90 0.44 -10.85 6.37
CA ILE A 90 0.98 -12.10 5.78
C ILE A 90 -0.13 -12.81 5.02
N ASP A 91 -1.33 -12.90 5.60
CA ASP A 91 -2.49 -13.48 4.93
C ASP A 91 -2.81 -12.75 3.62
N LEU A 92 -2.77 -11.41 3.63
CA LEU A 92 -3.02 -10.58 2.44
C LEU A 92 -2.03 -10.91 1.31
N VAL A 93 -0.74 -10.95 1.61
CA VAL A 93 0.29 -11.27 0.62
C VAL A 93 0.14 -12.71 0.12
N ALA A 94 -0.14 -13.67 1.03
CA ALA A 94 -0.28 -15.07 0.69
C ALA A 94 -1.45 -15.33 -0.28
N MET A 95 -2.60 -14.66 -0.09
CA MET A 95 -3.74 -14.78 -1.02
C MET A 95 -3.34 -14.39 -2.44
N CYS A 96 -2.67 -13.24 -2.61
CA CYS A 96 -2.25 -12.78 -3.92
C CYS A 96 -1.12 -13.65 -4.53
N VAL A 97 -0.08 -13.96 -3.75
CA VAL A 97 1.10 -14.69 -4.24
C VAL A 97 0.75 -16.12 -4.64
N ASN A 98 -0.15 -16.78 -3.90
CA ASN A 98 -0.57 -18.14 -4.24
C ASN A 98 -1.26 -18.22 -5.61
N ASP A 99 -1.99 -17.18 -6.02
CA ASP A 99 -2.63 -17.11 -7.34
C ASP A 99 -1.64 -16.84 -8.48
N LEU A 100 -0.48 -16.24 -8.19
CA LEU A 100 0.60 -16.06 -9.16
C LEU A 100 1.34 -17.37 -9.41
N ILE A 101 1.71 -18.07 -8.34
CA ILE A 101 2.56 -19.27 -8.43
C ILE A 101 1.87 -20.45 -9.13
N VAL A 102 0.53 -20.54 -9.08
CA VAL A 102 -0.22 -21.60 -9.80
C VAL A 102 -0.10 -21.50 -11.32
N GLN A 103 0.26 -20.31 -11.84
CA GLN A 103 0.57 -20.09 -13.25
C GLN A 103 2.08 -20.19 -13.56
N GLY A 104 2.90 -20.50 -12.54
CA GLY A 104 4.37 -20.54 -12.65
C GLY A 104 5.04 -19.16 -12.63
N ALA A 105 4.33 -18.09 -12.23
CA ALA A 105 4.90 -16.75 -12.17
C ALA A 105 5.79 -16.57 -10.92
N GLU A 106 6.86 -15.78 -11.07
CA GLU A 106 7.70 -15.33 -9.96
C GLU A 106 7.15 -14.00 -9.38
N PRO A 107 6.83 -13.92 -8.07
CA PRO A 107 6.40 -12.66 -7.45
C PRO A 107 7.50 -11.60 -7.45
N LEU A 108 7.20 -10.40 -7.97
CA LEU A 108 8.19 -9.32 -8.15
C LEU A 108 8.06 -8.20 -7.12
N PHE A 109 6.88 -7.60 -7.00
CA PHE A 109 6.59 -6.49 -6.09
C PHE A 109 5.16 -6.59 -5.59
N PHE A 110 4.86 -5.87 -4.50
CA PHE A 110 3.54 -5.87 -3.88
C PHE A 110 3.15 -4.43 -3.53
N LEU A 111 1.89 -4.07 -3.79
CA LEU A 111 1.30 -2.82 -3.34
C LEU A 111 0.09 -3.15 -2.46
N ASP A 112 -0.08 -2.41 -1.37
CA ASP A 112 -1.22 -2.53 -0.48
C ASP A 112 -2.10 -1.26 -0.49
N TYR A 113 -3.34 -1.45 -0.05
CA TYR A 113 -4.29 -0.37 0.16
C TYR A 113 -4.96 -0.56 1.53
N TYR A 114 -4.79 0.43 2.41
CA TYR A 114 -5.33 0.46 3.76
C TYR A 114 -6.41 1.55 3.87
N ALA A 115 -7.60 1.18 4.33
CA ALA A 115 -8.77 2.05 4.47
C ALA A 115 -9.62 1.70 5.69
#